data_AF-Q4WUF4-F1
#
_entry.id   AF-Q4WUF4-F1
#
_cell.length_a   1.000
_cell.length_b   1.000
_cell.length_c   1.000
_cell.angle_alpha   90.00
_cell.angle_beta   90.00
_cell.angle_gamma   90.00
#
_symmetry.space_group_name_H-M   'P 1'
#
loop_
_entity.id
_entity.type
_entity.pdbx_description
1 polymer ?
#
loop_
_entity_poly.entity_id
_entity_poly.type
_entity_poly.pdbx_seq_one_letter_code
_entity_poly.pdbx_strand_id
1 'polypeptide(L)'
;MPARETSPGESPLVEEPDRFTRTDSSRPPPAVLGVAPICWRNVVNVTARKTQPVLNLPWGRNEELFRVPAIQQQQVIRNEAENRSTEASVNTSIVSFLQAIADLVPQSGRQWTADRSKLTADFSTRRRQRQFVAYTDDQMEDIFSRRILALIECKQSQRENHSPAVDMQEVAQMVAWVKQDIGTPGNDTPGNDTRVLVSQDATDIYISVFRYDQG
;
A
#
# COMPACT_ATOMS: atom_id res chain seq x y z
N MET A 1 -63.20 10.07 -44.87
CA MET A 1 -62.08 9.31 -45.48
C MET A 1 -61.29 10.28 -46.34
N PRO A 2 -60.18 10.82 -45.81
CA PRO A 2 -58.89 10.61 -46.50
C PRO A 2 -57.68 10.41 -45.57
N ALA A 3 -56.61 9.91 -46.20
CA ALA A 3 -55.16 10.06 -45.99
C ALA A 3 -54.45 9.51 -44.71
N ARG A 4 -53.54 8.55 -44.98
CA ARG A 4 -52.42 8.10 -44.14
C ARG A 4 -51.31 9.16 -44.13
N GLU A 5 -50.76 9.46 -42.96
CA GLU A 5 -49.53 10.24 -42.80
C GLU A 5 -48.29 9.35 -42.67
N THR A 6 -47.21 9.81 -43.30
CA THR A 6 -45.89 9.22 -43.46
C THR A 6 -44.94 9.67 -42.34
N SER A 7 -44.13 8.75 -41.80
CA SER A 7 -43.04 9.04 -40.85
C SER A 7 -41.90 9.85 -41.49
N PRO A 8 -41.27 10.80 -40.78
CA PRO A 8 -40.05 11.45 -41.24
C PRO A 8 -38.79 10.70 -40.77
N GLY A 9 -37.76 10.79 -41.60
CA GLY A 9 -36.55 9.99 -41.55
C GLY A 9 -35.46 10.46 -40.59
N GLU A 10 -34.58 9.51 -40.28
CA GLU A 10 -33.33 9.67 -39.54
C GLU A 10 -32.36 10.62 -40.26
N SER A 11 -31.72 11.49 -39.48
CA SER A 11 -30.56 12.27 -39.92
C SER A 11 -29.27 11.57 -39.46
N PRO A 12 -28.22 11.49 -40.30
CA PRO A 12 -26.99 10.80 -39.93
C PRO A 12 -26.10 11.69 -39.04
N LEU A 13 -25.50 11.07 -38.02
CA LEU A 13 -24.47 11.65 -37.17
C LEU A 13 -23.23 11.98 -38.02
N VAL A 14 -22.81 13.25 -37.98
CA VAL A 14 -21.54 13.71 -38.54
C VAL A 14 -20.43 13.34 -37.55
N GLU A 15 -19.53 12.46 -37.95
CA GLU A 15 -18.23 12.27 -37.30
C GLU A 15 -17.33 13.50 -37.55
N GLU A 16 -16.78 14.09 -36.50
CA GLU A 16 -15.60 14.96 -36.62
C GLU A 16 -14.34 14.19 -36.18
N PRO A 17 -13.22 14.34 -36.91
CA PRO A 17 -12.01 13.55 -36.69
C PRO A 17 -11.06 14.16 -35.64
N ASP A 18 -10.22 13.27 -35.13
CA ASP A 18 -9.09 13.47 -34.22
C ASP A 18 -8.33 14.80 -34.34
N ARG A 19 -8.07 15.40 -33.16
CA ARG A 19 -6.91 16.29 -32.97
C ARG A 19 -6.19 15.97 -31.66
N PHE A 20 -5.60 14.78 -31.60
CA PHE A 20 -4.65 14.41 -30.54
C PHE A 20 -3.21 14.59 -31.04
N THR A 21 -2.70 15.83 -31.04
CA THR A 21 -1.25 16.09 -31.06
C THR A 21 -0.93 17.37 -30.29
N ARG A 22 -0.77 17.24 -28.97
CA ARG A 22 0.08 18.14 -28.20
C ARG A 22 0.67 17.38 -27.03
N THR A 23 1.94 17.03 -27.14
CA THR A 23 2.74 16.49 -26.04
C THR A 23 2.90 17.58 -24.99
N ASP A 24 2.06 17.51 -23.96
CA ASP A 24 2.14 18.34 -22.77
C ASP A 24 3.10 17.67 -21.78
N SER A 25 4.29 18.24 -21.61
CA SER A 25 5.34 17.80 -20.68
C SER A 25 4.99 18.05 -19.20
N SER A 26 3.74 18.45 -18.90
CA SER A 26 3.23 18.64 -17.53
C SER A 26 2.41 17.46 -16.99
N ARG A 27 2.26 16.38 -17.76
CA ARG A 27 1.65 15.14 -17.26
C ARG A 27 2.63 14.39 -16.35
N PRO A 28 2.28 14.08 -15.09
CA PRO A 28 3.06 13.11 -14.33
C PRO A 28 3.02 11.77 -15.08
N PRO A 29 4.14 11.04 -15.15
CA PRO A 29 4.18 9.77 -15.88
C PRO A 29 3.24 8.74 -15.24
N PRO A 30 2.73 7.78 -16.02
CA PRO A 30 1.89 6.70 -15.49
C PRO A 30 2.71 5.82 -14.54
N ALA A 31 2.30 5.75 -13.27
CA ALA A 31 2.85 4.78 -12.35
C ALA A 31 2.38 3.37 -12.74
N VAL A 32 3.32 2.44 -12.92
CA VAL A 32 3.01 1.02 -13.15
C VAL A 32 2.91 0.33 -11.79
N LEU A 33 1.75 -0.27 -11.49
CA LEU A 33 1.49 -0.98 -10.24
C LEU A 33 1.82 -2.47 -10.40
N GLY A 34 2.80 -2.96 -9.63
CA GLY A 34 3.00 -4.39 -9.40
C GLY A 34 2.50 -4.76 -8.00
N VAL A 35 1.53 -5.66 -7.90
CA VAL A 35 1.07 -6.24 -6.63
C VAL A 35 1.40 -7.73 -6.64
N ALA A 36 2.15 -8.20 -5.64
CA ALA A 36 2.39 -9.62 -5.42
C ALA A 36 1.80 -10.02 -4.06
N PRO A 37 0.84 -10.97 -4.01
CA PRO A 37 0.35 -11.50 -2.75
C PRO A 37 1.40 -12.43 -2.13
N ILE A 38 1.71 -12.24 -0.84
CA ILE A 38 2.50 -13.19 -0.05
C ILE A 38 1.56 -13.83 0.96
N CYS A 39 1.21 -15.10 0.75
CA CYS A 39 0.38 -15.85 1.69
C CYS A 39 1.22 -16.36 2.87
N TRP A 40 0.93 -15.86 4.08
CA TRP A 40 1.66 -16.21 5.31
C TRP A 40 1.15 -17.50 6.00
N ARG A 41 0.21 -18.23 5.41
CA ARG A 41 -0.38 -19.46 6.00
C ARG A 41 0.61 -20.60 6.30
N ASN A 42 1.89 -20.49 5.92
CA ASN A 42 2.89 -21.55 6.08
C ASN A 42 3.84 -21.40 7.29
N VAL A 43 3.70 -20.38 8.15
CA VAL A 43 4.49 -20.25 9.41
C VAL A 43 3.74 -20.82 10.63
N VAL A 44 2.82 -21.74 10.39
CA VAL A 44 1.96 -22.33 11.44
C VAL A 44 2.64 -23.54 12.07
N ASN A 45 3.57 -23.31 13.02
CA ASN A 45 3.67 -24.07 14.28
C ASN A 45 4.87 -23.64 15.15
N VAL A 46 4.70 -22.60 15.96
CA VAL A 46 5.67 -22.29 17.03
C VAL A 46 5.34 -23.06 18.32
N THR A 47 4.08 -23.48 18.53
CA THR A 47 3.65 -24.14 19.78
C THR A 47 3.61 -25.68 19.76
N ALA A 48 3.65 -26.36 18.61
CA ALA A 48 3.54 -27.82 18.56
C ALA A 48 4.86 -28.60 18.47
N ARG A 49 6.03 -27.98 18.68
CA ARG A 49 7.32 -28.71 18.66
C ARG A 49 7.57 -29.46 19.98
N LYS A 50 6.82 -30.52 20.23
CA LYS A 50 7.33 -31.65 21.01
C LYS A 50 8.08 -32.59 20.05
N THR A 51 9.38 -32.73 20.30
CA THR A 51 10.27 -33.79 19.78
C THR A 51 10.37 -33.93 18.25
N GLN A 52 11.29 -33.16 17.65
CA GLN A 52 12.02 -33.60 16.46
C GLN A 52 13.52 -33.46 16.71
N PRO A 53 14.34 -34.46 16.34
CA PRO A 53 15.76 -34.48 16.59
C PRO A 53 16.47 -33.38 15.79
N VAL A 54 17.48 -32.80 16.41
CA VAL A 54 18.32 -31.69 15.96
C VAL A 54 18.81 -31.93 14.53
N LEU A 55 18.14 -31.33 13.54
CA LEU A 55 18.61 -31.21 12.16
C LEU A 55 18.17 -29.84 11.62
N ASN A 56 19.11 -28.89 11.65
CA ASN A 56 19.18 -27.66 10.85
C ASN A 56 17.94 -26.76 10.82
N LEU A 57 17.69 -26.03 11.91
CA LEU A 57 16.91 -24.79 11.88
C LEU A 57 17.72 -23.69 11.16
N PRO A 58 17.21 -23.01 10.13
CA PRO A 58 17.91 -21.89 9.48
C PRO A 58 18.09 -20.65 10.38
N TRP A 59 17.53 -20.65 11.59
CA TRP A 59 17.24 -19.44 12.36
C TRP A 59 17.87 -19.44 13.77
N GLY A 60 19.10 -19.94 13.91
CA GLY A 60 19.87 -19.79 15.16
C GLY A 60 19.96 -18.31 15.61
N ARG A 61 19.95 -18.05 16.93
CA ARG A 61 19.87 -16.73 17.61
C ARG A 61 18.71 -15.80 17.22
N ASN A 62 18.03 -16.02 16.09
CA ASN A 62 16.93 -15.20 15.58
C ASN A 62 15.56 -15.68 16.06
N GLU A 63 15.46 -16.84 16.72
CA GLU A 63 14.21 -17.33 17.31
C GLU A 63 13.58 -16.32 18.29
N GLU A 64 14.40 -15.53 18.99
CA GLU A 64 13.90 -14.49 19.90
C GLU A 64 13.25 -13.31 19.15
N LEU A 65 13.82 -12.89 18.01
CA LEU A 65 13.31 -11.76 17.21
C LEU A 65 11.89 -12.03 16.70
N PHE A 66 11.64 -13.25 16.22
CA PHE A 66 10.35 -13.62 15.64
C PHE A 66 9.37 -14.22 16.64
N ARG A 67 9.74 -14.38 17.92
CA ARG A 67 8.86 -14.94 18.94
C ARG A 67 7.60 -14.11 19.15
N VAL A 68 7.76 -12.78 19.32
CA VAL A 68 6.62 -11.86 19.52
C VAL A 68 5.77 -11.76 18.25
N PRO A 69 6.33 -11.52 17.05
CA PRO A 69 5.57 -11.55 15.81
C PRO A 69 4.78 -12.84 15.59
N ALA A 70 5.38 -14.00 15.85
CA ALA A 70 4.68 -15.27 15.68
C ALA A 70 3.50 -15.43 16.65
N ILE A 71 3.62 -14.98 17.90
CA ILE A 71 2.52 -15.01 18.87
C ILE A 71 1.38 -14.08 18.43
N GLN A 72 1.70 -12.87 17.99
CA GLN A 72 0.71 -11.89 17.54
C GLN A 72 0.01 -12.35 16.27
N GLN A 73 0.75 -12.93 15.31
CA GLN A 73 0.14 -13.49 14.11
C GLN A 73 -0.75 -14.68 14.43
N GLN A 74 -0.35 -15.53 15.37
CA GLN A 74 -1.20 -16.63 15.83
C GLN A 74 -2.49 -16.13 16.48
N GLN A 75 -2.45 -14.98 17.16
CA GLN A 75 -3.63 -14.31 17.69
C GLN A 75 -4.53 -13.78 16.55
N VAL A 76 -3.96 -13.16 15.50
CA VAL A 76 -4.72 -12.73 14.31
C VAL A 76 -5.43 -13.93 13.67
N ILE A 77 -4.73 -15.05 13.45
CA ILE A 77 -5.32 -16.27 12.87
C ILE A 77 -6.48 -16.81 13.71
N ARG A 78 -6.32 -16.85 15.05
CA ARG A 78 -7.40 -17.30 15.94
C ARG A 78 -8.58 -16.33 15.93
N ASN A 79 -8.29 -15.04 16.02
CA ASN A 79 -9.31 -14.01 16.01
C ASN A 79 -10.10 -14.00 14.69
N GLU A 80 -9.45 -14.21 13.54
CA GLU A 80 -10.13 -14.39 12.26
C GLU A 80 -11.07 -15.61 12.30
N ALA A 81 -10.57 -16.78 12.72
CA ALA A 81 -11.35 -18.01 12.81
C ALA A 81 -12.56 -17.90 13.77
N GLU A 82 -12.44 -17.07 14.81
CA GLU A 82 -13.47 -16.87 15.82
C GLU A 82 -14.35 -15.63 15.55
N ASN A 83 -14.12 -14.93 14.44
CA ASN A 83 -14.79 -13.67 14.09
C ASN A 83 -14.66 -12.57 15.16
N ARG A 84 -13.46 -12.46 15.76
CA ARG A 84 -13.06 -11.47 16.78
C ARG A 84 -11.85 -10.63 16.32
N SER A 85 -11.59 -10.61 15.01
CA SER A 85 -10.50 -9.83 14.42
C SER A 85 -10.71 -8.34 14.70
N THR A 86 -9.61 -7.66 15.04
CA THR A 86 -9.59 -6.20 15.17
C THR A 86 -8.43 -5.65 14.35
N GLU A 87 -8.62 -4.48 13.74
CA GLU A 87 -7.59 -3.82 12.96
C GLU A 87 -6.32 -3.58 13.79
N ALA A 88 -6.46 -3.21 15.06
CA ALA A 88 -5.36 -3.03 15.99
C ALA A 88 -4.53 -4.31 16.20
N SER A 89 -5.15 -5.49 16.21
CA SER A 89 -4.43 -6.77 16.35
C SER A 89 -3.65 -7.13 15.09
N VAL A 90 -4.20 -6.84 13.91
CA VAL A 90 -3.54 -7.01 12.61
C VAL A 90 -2.35 -6.06 12.49
N ASN A 91 -2.57 -4.78 12.79
CA ASN A 91 -1.55 -3.74 12.83
C ASN A 91 -0.39 -4.12 13.76
N THR A 92 -0.68 -4.46 15.02
CA THR A 92 0.37 -4.82 15.98
C THR A 92 1.19 -6.03 15.49
N SER A 93 0.52 -7.01 14.88
CA SER A 93 1.18 -8.21 14.31
C SER A 93 2.13 -7.86 13.17
N ILE A 94 1.70 -7.04 12.21
CA ILE A 94 2.55 -6.69 11.07
C ILE A 94 3.70 -5.77 11.47
N VAL A 95 3.45 -4.77 12.32
CA VAL A 95 4.48 -3.83 12.75
C VAL A 95 5.60 -4.57 13.49
N SER A 96 5.26 -5.49 14.40
CA SER A 96 6.29 -6.27 15.10
C SER A 96 7.04 -7.21 14.15
N PHE A 97 6.35 -7.81 13.19
CA PHE A 97 6.97 -8.68 12.18
C PHE A 97 7.96 -7.92 11.31
N LEU A 98 7.56 -6.75 10.80
CA LEU A 98 8.40 -5.90 9.98
C LEU A 98 9.57 -5.30 10.78
N GLN A 99 9.37 -5.00 12.07
CA GLN A 99 10.45 -4.61 12.96
C GLN A 99 11.46 -5.73 13.17
N ALA A 100 11.00 -6.97 13.40
CA ALA A 100 11.88 -8.13 13.50
C ALA A 100 12.69 -8.37 12.21
N ILE A 101 12.11 -8.10 11.03
CA ILE A 101 12.85 -8.11 9.75
C ILE A 101 13.88 -6.97 9.71
N ALA A 102 13.51 -5.76 10.10
CA ALA A 102 14.41 -4.61 10.11
C ALA A 102 15.63 -4.84 11.03
N ASP A 103 15.42 -5.49 12.17
CA ASP A 103 16.46 -5.82 13.15
C ASP A 103 17.47 -6.87 12.64
N LEU A 104 17.13 -7.62 11.57
CA LEU A 104 18.10 -8.49 10.89
C LEU A 104 19.17 -7.70 10.12
N VAL A 105 18.94 -6.40 9.87
CA VAL A 105 19.86 -5.53 9.14
C VAL A 105 20.49 -4.54 10.13
N PRO A 106 21.72 -4.79 10.61
CA PRO A 106 22.41 -3.90 11.53
C PRO A 106 22.56 -2.50 10.95
N GLN A 107 22.40 -1.47 11.79
CA GLN A 107 22.65 -0.07 11.42
C GLN A 107 21.75 0.46 10.29
N SER A 108 20.54 -0.09 10.13
CA SER A 108 19.63 0.34 9.06
C SER A 108 19.27 1.83 9.16
N GLY A 109 19.30 2.43 10.35
CA GLY A 109 18.83 3.80 10.59
C GLY A 109 17.33 3.96 10.35
N ARG A 110 16.59 2.84 10.26
CA ARG A 110 15.18 2.78 9.91
C ARG A 110 14.38 2.15 11.04
N GLN A 111 13.18 2.64 11.25
CA GLN A 111 12.26 2.08 12.24
C GLN A 111 10.85 2.04 11.68
N TRP A 112 10.07 1.04 12.12
CA TRP A 112 8.63 1.04 11.92
C TRP A 112 7.97 1.78 13.08
N THR A 113 7.00 2.63 12.78
CA THR A 113 6.26 3.41 13.75
C THR A 113 4.77 3.37 13.45
N ALA A 114 3.95 3.39 14.50
CA ALA A 114 2.50 3.57 14.44
C ALA A 114 2.09 5.06 14.49
N ASP A 115 3.03 5.95 14.17
CA ASP A 115 2.77 7.37 14.10
C ASP A 115 1.96 7.69 12.84
N ARG A 116 0.88 8.43 13.04
CA ARG A 116 0.06 8.96 11.94
C ARG A 116 0.72 10.18 11.33
N SER A 117 0.90 10.15 10.02
CA SER A 117 1.40 11.27 9.24
C SER A 117 0.36 11.84 8.30
N LYS A 118 0.37 13.17 8.20
CA LYS A 118 -0.48 13.92 7.28
C LYS A 118 0.25 14.08 5.95
N LEU A 119 -0.31 13.48 4.90
CA LEU A 119 0.17 13.62 3.53
C LEU A 119 -0.75 14.57 2.76
N THR A 120 -0.19 15.56 2.07
CA THR A 120 -0.96 16.55 1.30
C THR A 120 -0.64 16.47 -0.19
N ALA A 121 -1.67 16.23 -0.99
CA ALA A 121 -1.57 16.20 -2.44
C ALA A 121 -2.06 17.54 -3.02
N ASP A 122 -1.14 18.35 -3.55
CA ASP A 122 -1.49 19.61 -4.20
C ASP A 122 -1.54 19.47 -5.74
N PHE A 123 -2.73 19.68 -6.30
CA PHE A 123 -3.03 19.71 -7.74
C PHE A 123 -3.43 21.11 -8.21
N SER A 124 -3.09 22.12 -7.43
CA SER A 124 -3.40 23.50 -7.73
C SER A 124 -2.71 23.93 -9.02
N THR A 125 -3.43 24.75 -9.77
CA THR A 125 -2.95 25.40 -10.98
C THR A 125 -3.02 26.91 -10.77
N ARG A 126 -2.43 27.69 -11.68
CA ARG A 126 -2.57 29.16 -11.66
C ARG A 126 -4.02 29.67 -11.60
N ARG A 127 -4.99 28.84 -12.01
CA ARG A 127 -6.42 29.23 -12.13
C ARG A 127 -7.30 28.65 -11.04
N ARG A 128 -6.89 27.57 -10.36
CA ARG A 128 -7.72 26.85 -9.38
C ARG A 128 -6.86 26.17 -8.33
N GLN A 129 -7.25 26.34 -7.07
CA GLN A 129 -6.68 25.62 -5.94
C GLN A 129 -7.41 24.28 -5.77
N ARG A 130 -6.66 23.18 -5.71
CA ARG A 130 -7.19 21.82 -5.61
C ARG A 130 -6.22 20.97 -4.82
N GLN A 131 -6.62 20.54 -3.63
CA GLN A 131 -5.80 19.70 -2.79
C GLN A 131 -6.65 18.65 -2.07
N PHE A 132 -6.04 17.53 -1.72
CA PHE A 132 -6.61 16.61 -0.75
C PHE A 132 -5.54 16.20 0.27
N VAL A 133 -6.01 15.69 1.41
CA VAL A 133 -5.17 15.17 2.49
C VAL A 133 -5.49 13.70 2.69
N ALA A 134 -4.44 12.90 2.86
CA ALA A 134 -4.53 11.52 3.31
C ALA A 134 -3.75 11.38 4.62
N TYR A 135 -4.25 10.57 5.53
CA TYR A 135 -3.53 10.20 6.76
C TYR A 135 -3.05 8.78 6.64
N THR A 136 -1.82 8.55 7.09
CA THR A 136 -1.26 7.21 7.27
C THR A 136 -1.66 6.69 8.65
N ASP A 137 -1.71 5.37 8.80
CA ASP A 137 -1.87 4.73 10.11
C ASP A 137 -0.51 4.31 10.67
N ASP A 138 0.33 3.63 9.88
CA ASP A 138 1.72 3.30 10.24
C ASP A 138 2.67 3.42 9.05
N GLN A 139 3.96 3.40 9.34
CA GLN A 139 5.01 3.71 8.36
C GLN A 139 6.39 3.26 8.80
N MET A 140 7.27 3.06 7.81
CA MET A 140 8.71 3.03 8.03
C MET A 140 9.28 4.43 7.85
N GLU A 141 10.12 4.85 8.78
CA GLU A 141 10.83 6.12 8.69
C GLU A 141 12.33 5.93 8.80
N ASP A 142 13.08 6.84 8.17
CA ASP A 142 14.45 7.10 8.55
C ASP A 142 14.48 7.84 9.91
N ILE A 143 15.23 7.32 10.88
CA ILE A 143 15.22 7.77 12.27
C ILE A 143 15.72 9.23 12.39
N PHE A 144 16.65 9.65 11.51
CA PHE A 144 17.30 10.94 11.60
C PHE A 144 16.53 12.04 10.86
N SER A 145 16.16 11.77 9.60
CA SER A 145 15.47 12.71 8.73
C SER A 145 13.95 12.71 8.92
N ARG A 146 13.40 11.69 9.59
CA ARG A 146 11.94 11.44 9.69
C ARG A 146 11.25 11.31 8.34
N ARG A 147 12.03 10.99 7.31
CA ARG A 147 11.51 10.75 5.97
C ARG A 147 10.78 9.41 5.96
N ILE A 148 9.56 9.41 5.45
CA ILE A 148 8.78 8.21 5.20
C ILE A 148 9.45 7.40 4.08
N LEU A 149 9.63 6.10 4.31
CA LEU A 149 10.29 5.15 3.41
C LEU A 149 9.35 4.04 2.92
N ALA A 150 8.32 3.72 3.70
CA ALA A 150 7.23 2.82 3.33
C ALA A 150 5.99 3.15 4.17
N LEU A 151 4.81 2.87 3.62
CA LEU A 151 3.54 2.94 4.35
C LEU A 151 3.05 1.55 4.75
N ILE A 152 2.27 1.48 5.82
CA ILE A 152 1.50 0.29 6.19
C ILE A 152 0.01 0.64 6.21
N GLU A 153 -0.81 -0.23 5.65
CA GLU A 153 -2.27 -0.19 5.82
C GLU A 153 -2.76 -1.56 6.29
N CYS A 154 -3.60 -1.60 7.33
CA CYS A 154 -4.11 -2.85 7.88
C CYS A 154 -5.62 -2.89 7.85
N LYS A 155 -6.20 -4.07 7.58
CA LYS A 155 -7.63 -4.34 7.73
C LYS A 155 -7.86 -5.66 8.43
N GLN A 156 -8.90 -5.68 9.26
CA GLN A 156 -9.27 -6.84 10.06
C GLN A 156 -9.87 -8.00 9.24
N SER A 157 -10.37 -7.71 8.05
CA SER A 157 -11.05 -8.64 7.15
C SER A 157 -10.30 -8.83 5.84
N GLN A 158 -10.61 -9.91 5.12
CA GLN A 158 -10.02 -10.21 3.82
C GLN A 158 -10.35 -9.12 2.79
N ARG A 159 -9.44 -8.92 1.81
CA ARG A 159 -9.45 -7.80 0.85
C ARG A 159 -10.76 -7.66 0.10
N GLU A 160 -11.34 -8.77 -0.32
CA GLU A 160 -12.61 -8.86 -1.04
C GLU A 160 -13.81 -8.24 -0.28
N ASN A 161 -13.71 -8.06 1.04
CA ASN A 161 -14.79 -7.54 1.86
C ASN A 161 -14.79 -6.02 1.99
N HIS A 162 -13.74 -5.33 1.53
CA HIS A 162 -13.58 -3.88 1.75
C HIS A 162 -13.14 -3.09 0.52
N SER A 163 -12.83 -3.78 -0.59
CA SER A 163 -12.82 -3.17 -1.93
C SER A 163 -14.20 -2.61 -2.30
N PRO A 164 -14.29 -1.42 -2.93
CA PRO A 164 -13.18 -0.58 -3.40
C PRO A 164 -12.74 0.51 -2.41
N ALA A 165 -13.38 0.62 -1.24
CA ALA A 165 -13.18 1.76 -0.34
C ALA A 165 -11.75 1.81 0.21
N VAL A 166 -11.19 0.66 0.60
CA VAL A 166 -9.80 0.57 1.07
C VAL A 166 -8.82 0.79 -0.07
N ASP A 167 -9.10 0.25 -1.27
CA ASP A 167 -8.26 0.50 -2.44
C ASP A 167 -8.17 2.00 -2.75
N MET A 168 -9.29 2.74 -2.61
CA MET A 168 -9.29 4.20 -2.75
C MET A 168 -8.47 4.90 -1.67
N GLN A 169 -8.51 4.41 -0.42
CA GLN A 169 -7.72 4.96 0.69
C GLN A 169 -6.22 4.75 0.45
N GLU A 170 -5.82 3.50 0.15
CA GLU A 170 -4.43 3.13 -0.16
C GLU A 170 -3.89 3.96 -1.32
N VAL A 171 -4.65 4.07 -2.42
CA VAL A 171 -4.25 4.88 -3.57
C VAL A 171 -4.18 6.38 -3.22
N ALA A 172 -5.11 6.90 -2.41
CA ALA A 172 -5.07 8.30 -2.00
C ALA A 172 -3.82 8.63 -1.17
N GLN A 173 -3.44 7.76 -0.22
CA GLN A 173 -2.20 7.90 0.54
C GLN A 173 -0.97 7.90 -0.37
N MET A 174 -0.91 6.94 -1.30
CA MET A 174 0.21 6.83 -2.24
C MET A 174 0.32 8.05 -3.16
N VAL A 175 -0.80 8.53 -3.70
CA VAL A 175 -0.83 9.74 -4.55
C VAL A 175 -0.42 10.97 -3.74
N ALA A 176 -0.88 11.10 -2.50
CA ALA A 176 -0.48 12.21 -1.63
C ALA A 176 1.00 12.17 -1.29
N TRP A 177 1.55 10.99 -1.01
CA TRP A 177 2.97 10.82 -0.74
C TRP A 177 3.83 11.18 -1.96
N VAL A 178 3.46 10.68 -3.15
CA VAL A 178 4.11 11.02 -4.42
C VAL A 178 4.10 12.53 -4.66
N LYS A 179 2.96 13.19 -4.43
CA LYS A 179 2.79 14.62 -4.71
C LYS A 179 3.52 15.52 -3.70
N GLN A 180 3.60 15.12 -2.44
CA GLN A 180 4.31 15.86 -1.40
C GLN A 180 5.82 15.80 -1.58
N ASP A 181 6.34 14.66 -2.07
CA ASP A 181 7.78 14.46 -2.24
C ASP A 181 8.37 15.17 -3.47
N ILE A 182 7.60 15.37 -4.54
CA ILE A 182 8.07 16.03 -5.77
C ILE A 182 8.45 17.48 -5.48
N GLY A 183 9.73 17.84 -5.69
CA GLY A 183 10.23 19.20 -5.61
C GLY A 183 10.63 19.68 -4.20
N THR A 184 10.75 18.76 -3.23
CA THR A 184 11.32 19.07 -1.92
C THR A 184 12.86 19.01 -2.01
N PRO A 185 13.59 20.12 -1.82
CA PRO A 185 15.06 20.13 -1.90
C PRO A 185 15.66 19.12 -0.91
N GLY A 186 16.42 18.14 -1.41
CA GLY A 186 17.01 17.06 -0.61
C GLY A 186 16.29 15.71 -0.67
N ASN A 187 15.04 15.67 -1.17
CA ASN A 187 14.32 14.40 -1.44
C ASN A 187 14.53 13.88 -2.86
N ASP A 188 15.06 14.72 -3.77
CA ASP A 188 15.45 14.40 -5.15
C ASP A 188 16.78 13.63 -5.23
N THR A 189 17.07 12.72 -4.28
CA THR A 189 18.23 11.84 -4.45
C THR A 189 17.93 10.85 -5.59
N PRO A 190 18.73 10.83 -6.68
CA PRO A 190 18.60 9.84 -7.73
C PRO A 190 18.74 8.44 -7.11
N GLY A 191 17.71 7.59 -7.25
CA GLY A 191 17.64 6.26 -6.63
C GLY A 191 16.45 6.03 -5.69
N ASN A 192 15.65 7.07 -5.38
CA ASN A 192 14.41 6.97 -4.58
C ASN A 192 13.14 6.88 -5.45
N ASP A 193 13.24 6.18 -6.57
CA ASP A 193 12.19 6.13 -7.59
C ASP A 193 11.08 5.13 -7.23
N THR A 194 11.00 4.71 -5.97
CA THR A 194 10.04 3.72 -5.50
C THR A 194 9.28 4.23 -4.29
N ARG A 195 7.98 3.93 -4.25
CA ARG A 195 7.13 4.06 -3.06
C ARG A 195 6.57 2.68 -2.74
N VAL A 196 6.67 2.28 -1.48
CA VAL A 196 6.25 0.95 -1.02
C VAL A 196 5.08 1.11 -0.06
N LEU A 197 4.01 0.37 -0.33
CA LEU A 197 2.91 0.14 0.58
C LEU A 197 2.92 -1.34 0.96
N VAL A 198 2.97 -1.62 2.26
CA VAL A 198 2.77 -2.95 2.80
C VAL A 198 1.37 -2.99 3.39
N SER A 199 0.50 -3.85 2.87
CA SER A 199 -0.84 -4.00 3.41
C SER A 199 -1.00 -5.36 4.09
N GLN A 200 -1.75 -5.45 5.18
CA GLN A 200 -2.23 -6.73 5.72
C GLN A 200 -3.74 -6.74 5.85
N ASP A 201 -4.37 -7.69 5.17
CA ASP A 201 -5.81 -7.93 5.23
C ASP A 201 -6.05 -9.29 5.88
N ALA A 202 -6.60 -9.26 7.10
CA ALA A 202 -6.69 -10.43 7.96
C ALA A 202 -5.33 -11.16 8.09
N THR A 203 -5.17 -12.30 7.42
CA THR A 203 -3.96 -13.13 7.48
C THR A 203 -3.05 -13.03 6.26
N ASP A 204 -3.42 -12.25 5.24
CA ASP A 204 -2.67 -12.10 4.00
C ASP A 204 -1.91 -10.76 3.96
N ILE A 205 -0.64 -10.82 3.51
CA ILE A 205 0.23 -9.65 3.37
C ILE A 205 0.44 -9.35 1.89
N TYR A 206 0.31 -8.08 1.55
CA TYR A 206 0.50 -7.55 0.20
C TYR A 206 1.63 -6.55 0.22
N ILE A 207 2.49 -6.60 -0.80
CA ILE A 207 3.53 -5.59 -1.01
C ILE A 207 3.26 -4.95 -2.37
N SER A 208 2.93 -3.67 -2.34
CA SER A 208 2.66 -2.84 -3.51
C SER A 208 3.84 -1.90 -3.74
N VAL A 209 4.42 -2.00 -4.93
CA VAL A 209 5.63 -1.25 -5.31
C VAL A 209 5.27 -0.30 -6.45
N PHE A 210 5.32 1.00 -6.17
CA PHE A 210 5.06 2.05 -7.14
C PHE A 210 6.39 2.60 -7.61
N ARG A 211 6.63 2.60 -8.92
CA ARG A 211 7.85 3.17 -9.50
C ARG A 211 7.52 4.39 -10.35
N TYR A 212 8.38 5.40 -10.27
CA TYR A 212 8.36 6.48 -11.25
C TYR A 212 8.85 5.92 -12.58
N ASP A 213 8.21 6.34 -13.67
CA ASP A 213 8.73 6.04 -15.00
C ASP A 213 10.06 6.77 -15.20
N GLN A 214 10.99 6.11 -15.90
CA GLN A 214 12.20 6.78 -16.37
C GLN A 214 11.78 7.59 -17.59
N GLY A 215 11.36 8.84 -17.36
CA GLY A 215 10.89 9.74 -18.41
C GLY A 215 11.83 9.84 -19.62
#